data_AF-A0A415ZRZ3-F1
#
_entry.id   AF-A0A415ZRZ3-F1
#
_cell.length_a   1.000
_cell.length_b   1.000
_cell.length_c   1.000
_cell.angle_alpha   90.00
_cell.angle_beta   90.00
_cell.angle_gamma   90.00
#
_symmetry.space_group_name_H-M   'P 1'
#
loop_
_entity.id
_entity.type
_entity.pdbx_description
1 polymer ?
#
loop_
_entity_poly.entity_id
_entity_poly.type
_entity_poly.pdbx_seq_one_letter_code
_entity_poly.pdbx_strand_id
1 'polypeptide(L)'
;MLSTPSLYYFQDLAYASQNPRIFTQISDQDLSDRGIGLICRRACEYYLHWTPEEAVVNFTKEVWEKMYVDLLIRRLRLPNYYSPCERTLYLYQLMYPELFSQIDHRTSVIRIYQTVLSGQLTSFPRAFLSGGKRKSNPNACYCLIYALQTYGGCRTEEAARQMMSGSRAIPFLREVRLYDIYQRKYRCPLTFVDDAIRVAGWR
;
A
#
# COMPACT_ATOMS: atom_id res chain seq x y z
N MET A 1 4.11 21.21 -9.56
CA MET A 1 4.93 20.52 -8.53
C MET A 1 5.77 21.55 -7.79
N LEU A 2 5.58 21.66 -6.47
CA LEU A 2 6.34 22.58 -5.63
C LEU A 2 7.74 22.04 -5.29
N SER A 3 8.68 22.97 -5.07
CA SER A 3 10.02 22.65 -4.57
C SER A 3 10.01 22.43 -3.05
N THR A 4 11.00 21.72 -2.52
CA THR A 4 11.14 21.47 -1.07
C THR A 4 11.17 22.76 -0.23
N PRO A 5 11.92 23.82 -0.62
CA PRO A 5 11.90 25.09 0.10
C PRO A 5 10.49 25.70 0.20
N SER A 6 9.68 25.63 -0.86
CA SER A 6 8.32 26.14 -0.85
C SER A 6 7.41 25.34 0.09
N LEU A 7 7.54 24.02 0.14
CA LEU A 7 6.76 23.17 1.06
C LEU A 7 7.06 23.51 2.53
N TYR A 8 8.33 23.71 2.84
CA TYR A 8 8.77 24.09 4.18
C TYR A 8 8.27 25.47 4.61
N TYR A 9 8.23 26.43 3.68
CA TYR A 9 7.62 27.73 3.96
C TYR A 9 6.15 27.61 4.40
N PHE A 10 5.35 26.78 3.72
CA PHE A 10 3.95 26.56 4.12
C PHE A 10 3.83 25.92 5.50
N GLN A 11 4.75 25.02 5.85
CA GLN A 11 4.79 24.43 7.18
C GLN A 11 5.13 25.46 8.26
N ASP A 12 6.14 26.28 8.03
CA ASP A 12 6.56 27.32 8.97
C ASP A 12 5.42 28.32 9.19
N LEU A 13 4.71 28.71 8.13
CA LEU A 13 3.54 29.57 8.22
C LEU A 13 2.38 28.90 8.99
N ALA A 14 2.11 27.62 8.73
CA ALA A 14 1.06 26.86 9.43
C ALA A 14 1.33 26.75 10.93
N TYR A 15 2.58 26.49 11.30
CA TYR A 15 3.00 26.39 12.70
C TYR A 15 2.97 27.76 13.39
N ALA A 16 3.54 28.80 12.78
CA ALA A 16 3.60 30.14 13.35
C ALA A 16 2.21 30.78 13.54
N SER A 17 1.29 30.54 12.61
CA SER A 17 -0.08 31.05 12.68
C SER A 17 -1.07 30.11 13.37
N GLN A 18 -0.62 28.92 13.80
CA GLN A 18 -1.45 27.88 14.41
C GLN A 18 -2.69 27.52 13.55
N ASN A 19 -2.50 27.52 12.23
CA ASN A 19 -3.59 27.39 11.27
C ASN A 19 -3.30 26.30 10.22
N PRO A 20 -3.87 25.10 10.37
CA PRO A 20 -3.64 23.99 9.44
C PRO A 20 -4.30 24.27 8.07
N ARG A 21 -5.21 25.24 7.98
CA ARG A 21 -5.87 25.61 6.71
C ARG A 21 -4.92 26.29 5.74
N ILE A 22 -3.72 26.71 6.15
CA ILE A 22 -2.71 27.20 5.19
C ILE A 22 -2.43 26.18 4.09
N PHE A 23 -2.47 24.89 4.42
CA PHE A 23 -2.26 23.84 3.44
C PHE A 23 -3.39 23.73 2.39
N THR A 24 -4.57 24.30 2.62
CA THR A 24 -5.65 24.32 1.62
C THR A 24 -5.33 25.26 0.45
N GLN A 25 -4.35 26.15 0.61
CA GLN A 25 -3.86 27.03 -0.46
C GLN A 25 -3.02 26.26 -1.48
N ILE A 26 -2.51 25.07 -1.12
CA ILE A 26 -1.76 24.20 -2.01
C ILE A 26 -2.74 23.31 -2.78
N SER A 27 -2.71 23.39 -4.11
CA SER A 27 -3.54 22.53 -4.97
C SER A 27 -3.20 21.04 -4.81
N ASP A 28 -4.16 20.14 -5.02
CA ASP A 28 -3.92 18.68 -5.02
C ASP A 28 -3.00 18.23 -6.17
N GLN A 29 -2.86 19.04 -7.23
CA GLN A 29 -1.95 18.78 -8.34
C GLN A 29 -0.50 19.12 -7.97
N ASP A 30 -0.31 20.09 -7.08
CA ASP A 30 1.01 20.56 -6.68
C ASP A 30 1.58 19.85 -5.45
N LEU A 31 0.70 19.35 -4.57
CA LEU A 31 1.07 18.60 -3.38
C LEU A 31 1.08 17.09 -3.64
N SER A 32 2.27 16.51 -3.75
CA SER A 32 2.43 15.05 -3.82
C SER A 32 2.41 14.41 -2.44
N ASP A 33 2.09 13.10 -2.37
CA ASP A 33 2.15 12.33 -1.12
C ASP A 33 3.58 12.35 -0.52
N ARG A 34 4.61 12.33 -1.38
CA ARG A 34 6.01 12.54 -0.96
C ARG A 34 6.22 13.91 -0.31
N GLY A 35 5.60 14.96 -0.85
CA GLY A 35 5.63 16.30 -0.25
C GLY A 35 5.00 16.35 1.14
N ILE A 36 3.88 15.65 1.33
CA ILE A 36 3.24 15.49 2.65
C ILE A 36 4.20 14.78 3.62
N GLY A 37 4.86 13.71 3.18
CA GLY A 37 5.88 13.01 3.96
C GLY A 37 7.03 13.91 4.39
N LEU A 38 7.55 14.75 3.49
CA LEU A 38 8.63 15.70 3.79
C LEU A 38 8.23 16.75 4.84
N ILE A 39 7.01 17.31 4.74
CA ILE A 39 6.48 18.26 5.74
C ILE A 39 6.36 17.57 7.10
N CYS A 40 5.81 16.36 7.15
CA CYS A 40 5.65 15.62 8.40
C CYS A 40 7.01 15.24 9.01
N ARG A 41 7.98 14.83 8.18
CA ARG A 41 9.35 14.55 8.61
C ARG A 41 9.97 15.78 9.26
N ARG A 42 9.89 16.94 8.60
CA ARG A 42 10.39 18.20 9.15
C ARG A 42 9.67 18.60 10.45
N ALA A 43 8.37 18.29 10.57
CA ALA A 43 7.63 18.53 11.82
C ALA A 43 8.30 17.80 12.99
N CYS A 44 8.68 16.54 12.77
CA CYS A 44 9.31 15.71 13.79
C CYS A 44 10.78 16.12 14.04
N GLU A 45 11.58 16.22 12.97
CA GLU A 45 13.04 16.42 13.11
C GLU A 45 13.40 17.86 13.49
N TYR A 46 12.72 18.86 12.91
CA TYR A 46 13.09 20.27 13.09
C TYR A 46 12.41 20.90 14.31
N TYR A 47 11.11 20.65 14.51
CA TYR A 47 10.35 21.29 15.58
C TYR A 47 10.31 20.47 16.88
N LEU A 48 10.21 19.15 16.77
CA LEU A 48 10.16 18.25 17.93
C LEU A 48 11.53 17.65 18.28
N HIS A 49 12.54 17.87 17.43
CA HIS A 49 13.91 17.36 17.59
C HIS A 49 13.99 15.83 17.75
N TRP A 50 13.04 15.10 17.15
CA TRP A 50 12.99 13.65 17.21
C TRP A 50 13.88 12.99 16.17
N THR A 51 14.45 11.83 16.52
CA THR A 51 15.02 10.92 15.54
C THR A 51 13.93 10.24 14.71
N PRO A 52 14.26 9.65 13.55
CA PRO A 52 13.33 8.85 12.77
C PRO A 52 12.60 7.76 13.58
N GLU A 53 13.32 7.06 14.47
CA GLU A 53 12.78 6.00 15.31
C GLU A 53 11.79 6.55 16.35
N GLU A 54 12.13 7.65 17.00
CA GLU A 54 11.25 8.34 17.95
C GLU A 54 9.98 8.85 17.25
N ALA A 55 10.12 9.38 16.04
CA ALA A 55 8.98 9.87 15.26
C ALA A 55 8.01 8.74 14.89
N VAL A 56 8.50 7.57 14.47
CA VAL A 56 7.64 6.41 14.15
C VAL A 56 6.79 5.96 15.35
N VAL A 57 7.35 6.07 16.57
CA VAL A 57 6.65 5.68 17.81
C VAL A 57 5.71 6.77 18.30
N ASN A 58 6.16 8.03 18.28
CA ASN A 58 5.49 9.12 18.98
C ASN A 58 4.60 10.00 18.09
N PHE A 59 4.69 9.91 16.76
CA PHE A 59 3.94 10.78 15.84
C PHE A 59 2.47 10.33 15.67
N THR A 60 1.72 10.38 16.76
CA THR A 60 0.30 10.01 16.85
C THR A 60 -0.61 11.10 16.31
N LYS A 61 -1.92 10.81 16.21
CA LYS A 61 -2.93 11.77 15.75
C LYS A 61 -2.95 13.04 16.61
N GLU A 62 -2.78 12.93 17.92
CA GLU A 62 -2.72 14.06 18.83
C GLU A 62 -1.53 14.98 18.50
N VAL A 63 -0.41 14.39 18.08
CA VAL A 63 0.77 15.14 17.64
C VAL A 63 0.54 15.77 16.26
N TRP A 64 -0.17 15.10 15.35
CA TRP A 64 -0.52 15.69 14.05
C TRP A 64 -1.33 16.98 14.19
N GLU A 65 -2.28 16.98 15.13
CA GLU A 65 -3.11 18.14 15.44
C GLU A 65 -2.27 19.28 16.05
N LYS A 66 -1.40 18.97 17.01
CA LYS A 66 -0.47 19.95 17.62
C LYS A 66 0.53 20.55 16.63
N MET A 67 0.94 19.76 15.65
CA MET A 67 1.84 20.21 14.58
C MET A 67 1.09 20.81 13.38
N TYR A 68 -0.24 20.91 13.45
CA TYR A 68 -1.10 21.47 12.41
C TYR A 68 -0.99 20.78 11.04
N VAL A 69 -0.65 19.49 11.01
CA VAL A 69 -0.48 18.68 9.78
C VAL A 69 -1.59 17.64 9.58
N ASP A 70 -2.57 17.55 10.47
CA ASP A 70 -3.65 16.56 10.39
C ASP A 70 -4.45 16.67 9.06
N LEU A 71 -4.74 17.89 8.60
CA LEU A 71 -5.42 18.14 7.32
C LEU A 71 -4.60 17.67 6.13
N LEU A 72 -3.27 17.80 6.17
CA LEU A 72 -2.38 17.26 5.13
C LEU A 72 -2.42 15.75 5.10
N ILE A 73 -2.32 15.10 6.27
CA ILE A 73 -2.29 13.64 6.37
C ILE A 73 -3.62 13.03 5.89
N ARG A 74 -4.75 13.72 6.10
CA ARG A 74 -6.05 13.32 5.54
C ARG A 74 -6.08 13.35 4.00
N ARG A 75 -5.30 14.24 3.36
CA ARG A 75 -5.19 14.35 1.90
C ARG A 75 -4.33 13.26 1.26
N LEU A 76 -3.60 12.44 2.05
CA LEU A 76 -2.85 11.31 1.50
C LEU A 76 -3.75 10.41 0.66
N ARG A 77 -3.28 10.14 -0.56
CA ARG A 77 -3.91 9.21 -1.48
C ARG A 77 -3.30 7.84 -1.26
N LEU A 78 -3.93 7.06 -0.39
CA LEU A 78 -3.47 5.70 -0.11
C LEU A 78 -3.44 4.89 -1.41
N PRO A 79 -2.32 4.23 -1.72
CA PRO A 79 -2.31 3.21 -2.75
C PRO A 79 -3.38 2.15 -2.49
N ASN A 80 -3.90 1.53 -3.54
CA ASN A 80 -4.98 0.53 -3.45
C ASN A 80 -4.60 -0.76 -2.71
N TYR A 81 -3.32 -0.92 -2.38
CA TYR A 81 -2.77 -2.00 -1.55
C TYR A 81 -2.47 -1.56 -0.12
N TYR A 82 -2.92 -0.37 0.30
CA TYR A 82 -2.99 0.03 1.69
C TYR A 82 -4.45 0.12 2.12
N SER A 83 -4.77 -0.49 3.25
CA SER A 83 -6.05 -0.33 3.91
C SER A 83 -6.11 1.02 4.65
N PRO A 84 -7.32 1.57 4.91
CA PRO A 84 -7.45 2.82 5.66
C PRO A 84 -6.78 2.82 7.03
N CYS A 85 -6.71 1.67 7.72
CA CYS A 85 -6.02 1.52 9.00
C CYS A 85 -4.50 1.55 8.88
N GLU A 86 -3.93 1.33 7.70
CA GLU A 86 -2.49 1.41 7.43
C GLU A 86 -2.05 2.81 6.96
N ARG A 87 -2.92 3.83 7.00
CA ARG A 87 -2.57 5.21 6.61
C ARG A 87 -1.33 5.72 7.35
N THR A 88 -1.24 5.46 8.65
CA THR A 88 -0.10 5.87 9.47
C THR A 88 1.19 5.18 9.02
N LEU A 89 1.13 3.89 8.71
CA LEU A 89 2.27 3.15 8.17
C LEU A 89 2.71 3.74 6.82
N TYR A 90 1.76 4.01 5.92
CA TYR A 90 2.06 4.63 4.63
C TYR A 90 2.70 6.02 4.79
N LEU A 91 2.20 6.83 5.74
CA LEU A 91 2.81 8.11 6.08
C LEU A 91 4.27 7.94 6.55
N TYR A 92 4.55 6.99 7.43
CA TYR A 92 5.92 6.75 7.92
C TYR A 92 6.88 6.31 6.80
N GLN A 93 6.40 5.53 5.83
CA GLN A 93 7.20 5.21 4.64
C GLN A 93 7.54 6.42 3.78
N LEU A 94 6.64 7.40 3.73
CA LEU A 94 6.88 8.66 3.00
C LEU A 94 7.85 9.57 3.77
N MET A 95 7.82 9.55 5.10
CA MET A 95 8.71 10.33 5.96
C MET A 95 10.14 9.76 5.98
N TYR A 96 10.26 8.44 6.17
CA TYR A 96 11.52 7.73 6.42
C TYR A 96 11.68 6.51 5.50
N PRO A 97 11.71 6.68 4.17
CA PRO A 97 11.82 5.56 3.23
C PRO A 97 13.03 4.65 3.52
N GLU A 98 14.10 5.19 4.10
CA GLU A 98 15.28 4.45 4.56
C GLU A 98 14.95 3.34 5.57
N LEU A 99 14.09 3.61 6.55
CA LEU A 99 13.70 2.66 7.59
C LEU A 99 12.75 1.57 7.08
N PHE A 100 12.00 1.87 6.02
CA PHE A 100 10.99 0.98 5.46
C PHE A 100 11.35 0.45 4.08
N SER A 101 12.60 0.64 3.65
CA SER A 101 13.12 0.25 2.34
C SER A 101 12.96 -1.26 2.04
N GLN A 102 12.79 -2.09 3.07
CA GLN A 102 12.54 -3.52 2.98
C GLN A 102 11.07 -3.89 2.76
N ILE A 103 10.12 -2.98 3.03
CA ILE A 103 8.69 -3.23 2.84
C ILE A 103 8.33 -2.88 1.39
N ASP A 104 8.56 -3.82 0.49
CA ASP A 104 8.15 -3.66 -0.90
C ASP A 104 6.63 -3.83 -1.07
N HIS A 105 6.12 -3.40 -2.22
CA HIS A 105 4.71 -3.49 -2.57
C HIS A 105 4.19 -4.94 -2.47
N ARG A 106 4.99 -5.92 -2.89
CA ARG A 106 4.65 -7.35 -2.83
C ARG A 106 4.42 -7.80 -1.38
N THR A 107 5.29 -7.41 -0.45
CA THR A 107 5.18 -7.74 0.97
C THR A 107 3.90 -7.17 1.58
N SER A 108 3.56 -5.92 1.24
CA SER A 108 2.34 -5.27 1.74
C SER A 108 1.08 -5.98 1.24
N VAL A 109 1.04 -6.34 -0.04
CA VAL A 109 -0.07 -7.11 -0.64
C VAL A 109 -0.22 -8.47 0.04
N ILE A 110 0.89 -9.18 0.29
CA ILE A 110 0.86 -10.50 0.93
C ILE A 110 0.33 -10.39 2.37
N ARG A 111 0.70 -9.35 3.14
CA ARG A 111 0.18 -9.14 4.50
C ARG A 111 -1.34 -8.92 4.52
N ILE A 112 -1.86 -8.07 3.64
CA ILE A 112 -3.32 -7.89 3.51
C ILE A 112 -3.99 -9.20 3.11
N TYR A 113 -3.39 -9.94 2.19
CA TYR A 113 -3.96 -11.21 1.77
C TYR A 113 -4.01 -12.23 2.92
N GLN A 114 -2.93 -12.34 3.69
CA GLN A 114 -2.85 -13.20 4.88
C GLN A 114 -3.92 -12.83 5.92
N THR A 115 -4.14 -11.54 6.19
CA THR A 115 -5.18 -11.08 7.14
C THR A 115 -6.61 -11.37 6.65
N VAL A 116 -6.83 -11.35 5.33
CA VAL A 116 -8.12 -11.76 4.73
C VAL A 116 -8.33 -13.27 4.80
N LEU A 117 -7.28 -14.07 4.58
CA LEU A 117 -7.35 -15.52 4.67
C LEU A 117 -7.44 -16.04 6.10
N SER A 118 -6.83 -15.34 7.07
CA SER A 118 -6.93 -15.68 8.49
C SER A 118 -8.27 -15.28 9.13
N GLY A 119 -9.12 -14.55 8.39
CA GLY A 119 -10.42 -14.07 8.88
C GLY A 119 -10.34 -12.81 9.76
N GLN A 120 -9.15 -12.26 10.01
CA GLN A 120 -8.99 -10.98 10.70
C GLN A 120 -9.61 -9.81 9.90
N LEU A 121 -9.55 -9.88 8.57
CA LEU A 121 -10.34 -9.05 7.67
C LEU A 121 -11.44 -9.89 7.00
N THR A 122 -12.69 -9.45 7.13
CA THR A 122 -13.86 -10.13 6.54
C THR A 122 -13.83 -10.10 5.01
N SER A 123 -13.28 -9.04 4.42
CA SER A 123 -13.17 -8.86 2.97
C SER A 123 -11.90 -8.10 2.58
N PHE A 124 -11.49 -8.26 1.32
CA PHE A 124 -10.44 -7.43 0.74
C PHE A 124 -10.76 -5.93 0.83
N PRO A 125 -9.77 -5.06 1.08
CA PRO A 125 -9.96 -3.62 1.03
C PRO A 125 -10.53 -3.15 -0.31
N ARG A 126 -11.24 -2.01 -0.29
CA ARG A 126 -11.85 -1.44 -1.49
C ARG A 126 -10.78 -1.25 -2.57
N ALA A 127 -11.09 -1.74 -3.77
CA ALA A 127 -10.21 -1.68 -4.94
C ALA A 127 -8.89 -2.50 -4.86
N PHE A 128 -8.67 -3.29 -3.81
CA PHE A 128 -7.46 -4.11 -3.66
C PHE A 128 -7.26 -5.11 -4.81
N LEU A 129 -8.32 -5.84 -5.17
CA LEU A 129 -8.36 -6.70 -6.35
C LEU A 129 -8.94 -6.00 -7.58
N SER A 130 -9.22 -4.70 -7.50
CA SER A 130 -9.65 -3.91 -8.65
C SER A 130 -8.43 -3.38 -9.38
N GLY A 131 -7.74 -4.25 -10.12
CA GLY A 131 -6.81 -3.79 -11.14
C GLY A 131 -7.65 -3.02 -12.16
N GLY A 132 -7.49 -1.69 -12.24
CA GLY A 132 -8.32 -0.77 -13.05
C GLY A 132 -8.34 -1.09 -14.55
N LYS A 133 -8.27 -0.09 -15.44
CA LYS A 133 -8.26 -0.32 -16.91
C LYS A 133 -7.07 -1.18 -17.42
N ARG A 134 -6.14 -1.58 -16.55
CA ARG A 134 -5.00 -2.44 -16.89
C ARG A 134 -5.44 -3.89 -17.08
N LYS A 135 -4.84 -4.53 -18.08
CA LYS A 135 -5.07 -5.94 -18.44
C LYS A 135 -4.75 -6.89 -17.27
N SER A 136 -3.65 -6.64 -16.56
CA SER A 136 -3.22 -7.42 -15.39
C SER A 136 -3.50 -6.71 -14.06
N ASN A 137 -3.67 -7.47 -12.98
CA ASN A 137 -3.74 -6.96 -11.61
C ASN A 137 -2.55 -7.49 -10.78
N PRO A 138 -1.51 -6.68 -10.54
CA PRO A 138 -0.34 -7.08 -9.75
C PRO A 138 -0.69 -7.65 -8.37
N ASN A 139 -1.69 -7.10 -7.68
CA ASN A 139 -2.07 -7.59 -6.35
C ASN A 139 -2.60 -9.03 -6.43
N ALA A 140 -3.48 -9.29 -7.41
CA ALA A 140 -4.01 -10.62 -7.65
C ALA A 140 -2.89 -11.61 -8.07
N CYS A 141 -1.92 -11.14 -8.87
CA CYS A 141 -0.75 -11.91 -9.25
C CYS A 141 0.12 -12.29 -8.03
N TYR A 142 0.47 -11.33 -7.17
CA TYR A 142 1.22 -11.61 -5.94
C TYR A 142 0.48 -12.58 -5.01
N CYS A 143 -0.83 -12.38 -4.84
CA CYS A 143 -1.67 -13.27 -4.04
C CYS A 143 -1.68 -14.71 -4.60
N LEU A 144 -1.79 -14.85 -5.93
CA LEU A 144 -1.83 -16.15 -6.57
C LEU A 144 -0.51 -16.90 -6.42
N ILE A 145 0.63 -16.26 -6.68
CA ILE A 145 1.96 -16.88 -6.49
C ILE A 145 2.13 -17.33 -5.04
N TYR A 146 1.86 -16.43 -4.08
CA TYR A 146 1.93 -16.77 -2.66
C TYR A 146 1.03 -17.96 -2.30
N ALA A 147 -0.21 -17.98 -2.80
CA ALA A 147 -1.15 -19.06 -2.51
C ALA A 147 -0.71 -20.40 -3.09
N LEU A 148 -0.24 -20.42 -4.34
CA LEU A 148 0.22 -21.65 -4.99
C LEU A 148 1.44 -22.24 -4.29
N GLN A 149 2.35 -21.40 -3.81
CA GLN A 149 3.52 -21.84 -3.05
C GLN A 149 3.14 -22.32 -1.64
N THR A 150 2.31 -21.56 -0.93
CA THR A 150 2.03 -21.81 0.50
C THR A 150 0.96 -22.86 0.72
N TYR A 151 -0.15 -22.78 -0.03
CA TYR A 151 -1.33 -23.65 0.15
C TYR A 151 -1.45 -24.69 -0.97
N GLY A 152 -0.99 -24.37 -2.18
CA GLY A 152 -0.98 -25.29 -3.32
C GLY A 152 0.22 -26.26 -3.33
N GLY A 153 1.24 -26.03 -2.48
CA GLY A 153 2.45 -26.84 -2.42
C GLY A 153 3.33 -26.79 -3.68
N CYS A 154 3.10 -25.84 -4.58
CA CYS A 154 3.82 -25.72 -5.84
C CYS A 154 5.20 -25.10 -5.60
N ARG A 155 6.26 -25.87 -5.87
CA ARG A 155 7.65 -25.39 -5.75
C ARG A 155 8.20 -24.79 -7.05
N THR A 156 7.65 -25.19 -8.20
CA THR A 156 8.09 -24.73 -9.52
C THR A 156 6.94 -24.14 -10.32
N GLU A 157 7.26 -23.33 -11.34
CA GLU A 157 6.28 -22.78 -12.27
C GLU A 157 5.50 -23.87 -12.99
N GLU A 158 6.17 -24.95 -13.37
CA GLU A 158 5.56 -26.09 -14.08
C GLU A 158 4.53 -26.79 -13.21
N ALA A 159 4.84 -27.00 -11.92
CA ALA A 159 3.91 -27.60 -10.96
C ALA A 159 2.65 -26.73 -10.80
N ALA A 160 2.84 -25.40 -10.76
CA ALA A 160 1.74 -24.45 -10.70
C ALA A 160 0.87 -24.46 -11.95
N ARG A 161 1.48 -24.44 -13.14
CA ARG A 161 0.77 -24.55 -14.42
C ARG A 161 0.00 -25.86 -14.52
N GLN A 162 0.60 -26.98 -14.08
CA GLN A 162 -0.04 -28.30 -14.08
C GLN A 162 -1.23 -28.35 -13.13
N MET A 163 -1.08 -27.89 -11.89
CA MET A 163 -2.17 -27.81 -10.91
C MET A 163 -3.33 -26.98 -11.44
N MET A 164 -3.03 -25.84 -12.06
CA MET A 164 -4.01 -24.88 -12.54
C MET A 164 -4.64 -25.25 -13.89
N SER A 165 -4.06 -26.23 -14.59
CA SER A 165 -4.68 -26.86 -15.76
C SER A 165 -5.60 -28.03 -15.38
N GLY A 166 -5.52 -28.51 -14.14
CA GLY A 166 -6.29 -29.65 -13.64
C GLY A 166 -7.63 -29.29 -13.01
N SER A 167 -8.38 -30.32 -12.61
CA SER A 167 -9.70 -30.18 -11.97
C SER A 167 -9.65 -29.50 -10.60
N ARG A 168 -8.49 -29.48 -9.92
CA ARG A 168 -8.30 -28.85 -8.61
C ARG A 168 -8.18 -27.32 -8.67
N ALA A 169 -8.02 -26.73 -9.87
CA ALA A 169 -7.79 -25.30 -10.03
C ALA A 169 -8.93 -24.44 -9.49
N ILE A 170 -10.18 -24.76 -9.83
CA ILE A 170 -11.34 -23.96 -9.42
C ILE A 170 -11.64 -24.09 -7.92
N PRO A 171 -11.67 -25.31 -7.32
CA PRO A 171 -11.78 -25.46 -5.87
C PRO A 171 -10.71 -24.66 -5.12
N PHE A 172 -9.46 -24.79 -5.53
CA PHE A 172 -8.35 -24.06 -4.93
C PHE A 172 -8.54 -22.53 -5.00
N LEU A 173 -8.90 -22.00 -6.16
CA LEU A 173 -9.14 -20.55 -6.32
C LEU A 173 -10.27 -20.03 -5.42
N ARG A 174 -11.27 -20.86 -5.11
CA ARG A 174 -12.34 -20.51 -4.16
C ARG A 174 -11.84 -20.51 -2.73
N GLU A 175 -11.12 -21.55 -2.33
CA GLU A 175 -10.50 -21.67 -1.00
C GLU A 175 -9.61 -20.47 -0.68
N VAL A 176 -8.79 -20.05 -1.65
CA VAL A 176 -7.87 -18.93 -1.48
C VAL A 176 -8.50 -17.58 -1.85
N ARG A 177 -9.84 -17.51 -2.01
CA ARG A 177 -10.61 -16.28 -2.28
C ARG A 177 -10.15 -15.47 -3.52
N LEU A 178 -9.62 -16.14 -4.54
CA LEU A 178 -9.21 -15.52 -5.81
C LEU A 178 -10.12 -15.86 -6.99
N TYR A 179 -11.15 -16.69 -6.79
CA TYR A 179 -12.09 -17.10 -7.84
C TYR A 179 -12.78 -15.91 -8.54
N ASP A 180 -13.26 -14.93 -7.80
CA ASP A 180 -14.03 -13.81 -8.38
C ASP A 180 -13.18 -12.91 -9.27
N ILE A 181 -11.90 -12.71 -8.93
CA ILE A 181 -10.98 -11.93 -9.77
C ILE A 181 -10.54 -12.76 -10.98
N TYR A 182 -10.32 -14.06 -10.79
CA TYR A 182 -10.08 -15.01 -11.87
C TYR A 182 -11.20 -14.94 -12.93
N GLN A 183 -12.45 -15.19 -12.51
CA GLN A 183 -13.60 -15.29 -13.41
C GLN A 183 -13.86 -13.98 -14.18
N ARG A 184 -13.57 -12.83 -13.56
CA ARG A 184 -13.77 -11.52 -14.20
C ARG A 184 -12.68 -11.14 -15.20
N LYS A 185 -11.44 -11.60 -15.03
CA LYS A 185 -10.29 -11.10 -15.81
C LYS A 185 -9.63 -12.13 -16.71
N TYR A 186 -9.78 -13.41 -16.43
CA TYR A 186 -8.98 -14.46 -17.06
C TYR A 186 -9.88 -15.49 -17.73
N ARG A 187 -9.42 -16.00 -18.88
CA ARG A 187 -10.17 -16.98 -19.67
C ARG A 187 -10.18 -18.35 -19.01
N CYS A 188 -9.03 -18.76 -18.48
CA CYS A 188 -8.86 -20.02 -17.76
C CYS A 188 -7.80 -19.87 -16.66
N PRO A 189 -7.76 -20.78 -15.67
CA PRO A 189 -6.84 -20.62 -14.54
C PRO A 189 -5.37 -20.63 -14.95
N LEU A 190 -5.02 -21.35 -16.02
CA LEU A 190 -3.66 -21.32 -16.60
C LEU A 190 -3.26 -19.91 -17.05
N THR A 191 -4.13 -19.19 -17.76
CA THR A 191 -3.83 -17.79 -18.18
C THR A 191 -3.64 -16.85 -16.99
N PHE A 192 -4.22 -17.16 -15.83
CA PHE A 192 -4.00 -16.39 -14.61
C PHE A 192 -2.61 -16.67 -14.02
N VAL A 193 -2.17 -17.94 -14.01
CA VAL A 193 -0.81 -18.33 -13.59
C VAL A 193 0.25 -17.69 -14.48
N ASP A 194 0.08 -17.75 -15.80
CA ASP A 194 1.08 -17.19 -16.73
C ASP A 194 1.20 -15.68 -16.56
N ASP A 195 0.08 -14.97 -16.36
CA ASP A 195 0.11 -13.54 -16.04
C ASP A 195 0.74 -13.26 -14.67
N ALA A 196 0.47 -14.11 -13.69
CA ALA A 196 1.05 -13.98 -12.35
C ALA A 196 2.56 -14.17 -12.36
N ILE A 197 3.07 -15.19 -13.06
CA ILE A 197 4.51 -15.43 -13.23
C ILE A 197 5.16 -14.24 -13.93
N ARG A 198 4.56 -13.77 -15.03
CA ARG A 198 5.09 -12.64 -15.80
C ARG A 198 5.18 -11.34 -14.97
N VAL A 199 4.24 -11.11 -14.06
CA VAL A 199 4.14 -9.84 -13.30
C VAL A 199 4.84 -9.91 -11.95
N ALA A 200 4.68 -11.01 -11.23
CA ALA A 200 5.22 -11.17 -9.88
C ALA A 200 6.58 -11.87 -9.87
N GLY A 201 6.89 -12.67 -10.88
CA GLY A 201 7.99 -13.62 -10.86
C GLY A 201 7.73 -14.81 -9.95
N TRP A 202 8.23 -15.97 -10.35
CA TRP A 202 8.31 -17.16 -9.51
C TRP A 202 9.63 -17.10 -8.71
N ARG A 203 9.56 -16.98 -7.39
CA ARG A 203 10.71 -16.96 -6.49
C ARG A 203 10.42 -17.84 -5.30
#